data_AF-A0A0G0TLT7-F1
#
_entry.id   AF-A0A0G0TLT7-F1
#
_cell.length_a   1.000
_cell.length_b   1.000
_cell.length_c   1.000
_cell.angle_alpha   90.00
_cell.angle_beta   90.00
_cell.angle_gamma   90.00
#
_symmetry.space_group_name_H-M   'P 1'
#
loop_
_entity.id
_entity.type
_entity.pdbx_description
1 polymer ?
#
loop_
_entity_poly.entity_id
_entity_poly.type
_entity_poly.pdbx_seq_one_letter_code
_entity_poly.pdbx_strand_id
1 'polypeptide(L)'
;MKLRPKQILGAVLILSAVIISLIFLQNKNRIREPSTLSINYIENKFKLFFKIQDSDHKDFKSFLNNLTLDENLSGRNIIFELDSTSSARFAFQTPAKAEIDVNPKKLGLTGTISQKFTNSSPITKQIKIPQSAEFAIFFADLKSLAFSRMHIDDETEQLLTQSFKPSPGNYFISFNSGDDFALFFESETDIENVNKLPTEAISQSVMQEDPPTKIYQMKFPTNDPEKLEVTPVLFENQDFKVFASSLQAGNNIINAQETFAFPQDDKPYNLNVYFEPKEGFSAQKFSAFLTNGGIYNETASEKLTDSISKIKSFTFTLKGTAFSALINLK
;
A
#
# COMPACT_ATOMS: atom_id res chain seq x y z
N MET A 1 -2.86 -46.95 -60.41
CA MET A 1 -1.41 -46.69 -60.41
C MET A 1 -0.85 -46.99 -59.03
N LYS A 2 0.17 -47.88 -58.90
CA LYS A 2 0.84 -48.12 -57.61
C LYS A 2 1.77 -46.92 -57.32
N LEU A 3 1.53 -46.22 -56.22
CA LEU A 3 2.39 -45.12 -55.77
C LEU A 3 3.81 -45.65 -55.52
N ARG A 4 4.83 -44.93 -56.02
CA ARG A 4 6.23 -45.32 -55.83
C ARG A 4 6.60 -45.16 -54.35
N PRO A 5 7.44 -46.03 -53.76
CA PRO A 5 7.78 -46.00 -52.32
C PRO A 5 8.26 -44.63 -51.81
N LYS A 6 8.98 -43.87 -52.63
CA LYS A 6 9.44 -42.51 -52.32
C LYS A 6 8.30 -41.48 -52.19
N GLN A 7 7.23 -41.66 -52.97
CA GLN A 7 6.04 -40.80 -52.91
C GLN A 7 5.21 -41.10 -51.66
N ILE A 8 5.15 -42.36 -51.25
CA ILE A 8 4.50 -42.78 -49.99
C ILE A 8 5.27 -42.20 -48.80
N LEU A 9 6.60 -42.32 -48.78
CA LEU A 9 7.43 -41.77 -47.71
C LEU A 9 7.30 -40.25 -47.61
N GLY A 10 7.31 -39.54 -48.75
CA GLY A 10 7.10 -38.10 -48.80
C GLY A 10 5.72 -37.70 -48.27
N ALA A 11 4.66 -38.42 -48.65
CA ALA A 11 3.31 -38.17 -48.13
C ALA A 11 3.21 -38.42 -46.61
N VAL A 12 3.84 -39.47 -46.10
CA VAL A 12 3.87 -39.78 -44.66
C VAL A 12 4.63 -38.73 -43.86
N LEU A 13 5.76 -38.22 -44.36
CA LEU A 13 6.53 -37.16 -43.71
C LEU A 13 5.76 -35.82 -43.65
N ILE A 14 5.08 -35.46 -44.74
CA ILE A 14 4.22 -34.27 -44.76
C ILE A 14 3.05 -34.43 -43.78
N LEU A 15 2.40 -35.60 -43.78
CA LEU A 15 1.28 -35.87 -42.88
C LEU A 15 1.70 -35.82 -41.40
N SER A 16 2.87 -36.38 -41.07
CA SER A 16 3.40 -36.34 -39.71
C SER A 16 3.83 -34.94 -39.28
N ALA A 17 4.44 -34.14 -40.17
CA ALA A 17 4.71 -32.72 -39.89
C ALA A 17 3.43 -31.92 -39.65
N VAL A 18 2.37 -32.16 -40.42
CA VAL A 18 1.06 -31.53 -40.24
C VAL A 18 0.41 -31.95 -38.92
N ILE A 19 0.46 -33.23 -38.56
CA ILE A 19 -0.08 -33.75 -37.29
C ILE A 19 0.67 -33.15 -36.08
N ILE A 20 2.01 -33.13 -36.13
CA ILE A 20 2.84 -32.52 -35.08
C ILE A 20 2.53 -31.03 -34.95
N SER A 21 2.40 -30.32 -36.07
CA SER A 21 2.04 -28.89 -36.09
C SER A 21 0.65 -28.65 -35.50
N LEU A 22 -0.33 -29.51 -35.82
CA LEU A 22 -1.69 -29.45 -35.25
C LEU A 22 -1.70 -29.70 -33.74
N ILE A 23 -0.91 -30.66 -33.24
CA ILE A 23 -0.78 -30.94 -31.80
C ILE A 23 -0.15 -29.74 -31.07
N PHE A 24 0.89 -29.13 -31.65
CA PHE A 24 1.53 -27.94 -31.08
C PHE A 24 0.62 -26.69 -31.13
N LEU A 25 -0.16 -26.52 -32.21
CA LEU A 25 -1.14 -25.44 -32.34
C LEU A 25 -2.32 -25.60 -31.39
N GLN A 26 -2.81 -26.83 -31.19
CA GLN A 26 -3.85 -27.12 -30.20
C GLN A 26 -3.39 -26.86 -28.76
N ASN A 27 -2.11 -27.12 -28.44
CA ASN A 27 -1.54 -26.82 -27.13
C ASN A 27 -1.23 -25.33 -26.91
N LYS A 28 -0.88 -24.57 -27.96
CA LYS A 28 -0.64 -23.10 -27.84
C LYS A 28 -1.92 -22.27 -27.74
N ASN A 29 -3.06 -22.76 -28.25
CA ASN A 29 -4.32 -22.01 -28.31
C ASN A 29 -5.34 -22.34 -27.21
N ARG A 30 -4.97 -23.10 -26.17
CA ARG A 30 -5.69 -22.97 -24.90
C ARG A 30 -5.27 -21.66 -24.27
N ILE A 31 -5.92 -20.57 -24.68
CA ILE A 31 -6.02 -19.34 -23.90
C ILE A 31 -6.61 -19.80 -22.57
N ARG A 32 -5.76 -20.10 -21.59
CA ARG A 32 -6.20 -20.40 -20.24
C ARG A 32 -6.88 -19.14 -19.75
N GLU A 33 -8.17 -19.24 -19.43
CA GLU A 33 -8.79 -18.15 -18.67
C GLU A 33 -7.94 -17.93 -17.41
N PRO A 34 -7.52 -16.71 -17.09
CA PRO A 34 -6.73 -16.48 -15.88
C PRO A 34 -7.58 -16.73 -14.64
N SER A 35 -6.90 -17.00 -13.52
CA SER A 35 -7.52 -16.88 -12.20
C SER A 35 -7.85 -15.40 -11.96
N THR A 36 -9.00 -15.10 -11.35
CA THR A 36 -9.47 -13.71 -11.19
C THR A 36 -10.03 -13.42 -9.80
N LEU A 37 -9.89 -12.17 -9.39
CA LEU A 37 -10.50 -11.56 -8.22
C LEU A 37 -11.50 -10.51 -8.67
N SER A 38 -12.68 -10.48 -8.07
CA SER A 38 -13.64 -9.40 -8.27
C SER A 38 -14.18 -8.87 -6.95
N ILE A 39 -14.40 -7.56 -6.91
CA ILE A 39 -15.09 -6.87 -5.81
C ILE A 39 -16.30 -6.18 -6.41
N ASN A 40 -17.48 -6.50 -5.89
CA ASN A 40 -18.74 -5.89 -6.30
C ASN A 40 -19.47 -5.32 -5.09
N TYR A 41 -20.14 -4.19 -5.27
CA TYR A 41 -21.05 -3.61 -4.28
C TYR A 41 -22.50 -4.03 -4.56
N ILE A 42 -23.15 -4.66 -3.59
CA ILE A 42 -24.55 -5.10 -3.69
C ILE A 42 -25.19 -4.88 -2.32
N GLU A 43 -26.31 -4.14 -2.26
CA GLU A 43 -27.13 -3.98 -1.06
C GLU A 43 -26.33 -3.53 0.18
N ASN A 44 -25.53 -2.47 0.05
CA ASN A 44 -24.67 -1.93 1.13
C ASN A 44 -23.54 -2.85 1.59
N LYS A 45 -23.29 -3.95 0.87
CA LYS A 45 -22.22 -4.91 1.16
C LYS A 45 -21.25 -5.02 0.01
N PHE A 46 -19.99 -5.26 0.33
CA PHE A 46 -18.96 -5.62 -0.64
C PHE A 46 -18.83 -7.14 -0.69
N LYS A 47 -18.83 -7.69 -1.91
CA LYS A 47 -18.62 -9.11 -2.19
C LYS A 47 -17.31 -9.28 -2.93
N LEU A 48 -16.34 -9.89 -2.25
CA LEU A 48 -15.07 -10.33 -2.81
C LEU A 48 -15.23 -11.78 -3.31
N PHE A 49 -14.90 -12.03 -4.57
CA PHE A 49 -15.07 -13.35 -5.19
C PHE A 49 -13.79 -13.75 -5.94
N PHE A 50 -13.25 -14.92 -5.57
CA PHE A 50 -12.10 -15.55 -6.21
C PHE A 50 -12.56 -16.65 -7.17
N LYS A 51 -12.30 -16.47 -8.47
CA LYS A 51 -12.44 -17.51 -9.49
C LYS A 51 -11.05 -18.06 -9.78
N ILE A 52 -10.66 -19.13 -9.09
CA ILE A 52 -9.35 -19.78 -9.25
C ILE A 52 -9.47 -20.95 -10.23
N GLN A 53 -8.58 -21.00 -11.20
CA GLN A 53 -8.53 -22.08 -12.18
C GLN A 53 -7.91 -23.34 -11.57
N ASP A 54 -8.26 -24.51 -12.12
CA ASP A 54 -7.74 -25.80 -11.64
C ASP A 54 -6.21 -25.86 -11.63
N SER A 55 -5.55 -25.18 -12.58
CA SER A 55 -4.08 -25.13 -12.64
C SER A 55 -3.44 -24.42 -11.45
N ASP A 56 -4.15 -23.46 -10.87
CA ASP A 56 -3.59 -22.55 -9.86
C ASP A 56 -4.11 -22.91 -8.46
N HIS A 57 -5.11 -23.80 -8.37
CA HIS A 57 -5.80 -24.13 -7.13
C HIS A 57 -4.86 -24.67 -6.04
N LYS A 58 -3.86 -25.48 -6.42
CA LYS A 58 -2.86 -26.01 -5.47
C LYS A 58 -2.01 -24.88 -4.89
N ASP A 59 -1.54 -23.99 -5.75
CA ASP A 59 -0.65 -22.91 -5.37
C ASP A 59 -1.39 -21.82 -4.58
N PHE A 60 -2.63 -21.50 -4.97
CA PHE A 60 -3.50 -20.61 -4.22
C PHE A 60 -3.80 -21.15 -2.82
N LYS A 61 -4.15 -22.44 -2.70
CA LYS A 61 -4.35 -23.09 -1.41
C LYS A 61 -3.08 -23.02 -0.55
N SER A 62 -1.93 -23.32 -1.13
CA SER A 62 -0.63 -23.24 -0.45
C SER A 62 -0.31 -21.82 0.02
N PHE A 63 -0.60 -20.82 -0.82
CA PHE A 63 -0.45 -19.40 -0.47
C PHE A 63 -1.33 -19.00 0.72
N LEU A 64 -2.61 -19.37 0.72
CA LEU A 64 -3.53 -19.09 1.83
C LEU A 64 -3.07 -19.75 3.14
N ASN A 65 -2.61 -21.00 3.06
CA ASN A 65 -2.04 -21.70 4.22
C ASN A 65 -0.81 -21.01 4.78
N ASN A 66 0.09 -20.55 3.91
CA ASN A 66 1.28 -19.85 4.34
C ASN A 66 0.96 -18.48 4.98
N LEU A 67 -0.22 -17.91 4.70
CA LEU A 67 -0.79 -16.74 5.37
C LEU A 67 -1.66 -17.07 6.59
N THR A 68 -1.88 -18.34 6.91
CA THR A 68 -2.77 -18.79 7.99
C THR A 68 -4.25 -18.42 7.75
N LEU A 69 -4.67 -18.38 6.49
CA LEU A 69 -6.05 -18.11 6.07
C LEU A 69 -6.81 -19.41 5.76
N ASP A 70 -8.15 -19.37 5.77
CA ASP A 70 -8.99 -20.52 5.37
C ASP A 70 -8.63 -20.96 3.94
N GLU A 71 -8.32 -22.24 3.76
CA GLU A 71 -7.99 -22.84 2.46
C GLU A 71 -9.14 -22.74 1.44
N ASN A 72 -10.37 -22.57 1.91
CA ASN A 72 -11.58 -22.67 1.09
C ASN A 72 -12.16 -21.32 0.66
N LEU A 73 -11.30 -20.33 0.32
CA LEU A 73 -11.77 -19.05 -0.21
C LEU A 73 -12.14 -19.11 -1.71
N SER A 74 -11.64 -20.10 -2.45
CA SER A 74 -11.95 -20.28 -3.86
C SER A 74 -13.44 -20.57 -4.07
N GLY A 75 -14.09 -19.83 -4.96
CA GLY A 75 -15.51 -19.99 -5.28
C GLY A 75 -16.49 -19.54 -4.18
N ARG A 76 -16.00 -18.94 -3.09
CA ARG A 76 -16.84 -18.35 -2.03
C ARG A 76 -16.91 -16.82 -2.17
N ASN A 77 -18.05 -16.25 -1.79
CA ASN A 77 -18.18 -14.82 -1.60
C ASN A 77 -17.73 -14.47 -0.17
N ILE A 78 -16.65 -13.69 -0.04
CA ILE A 78 -16.33 -13.03 1.22
C ILE A 78 -17.13 -11.73 1.26
N ILE A 79 -17.92 -11.55 2.30
CA ILE A 79 -18.83 -10.41 2.45
C ILE A 79 -18.33 -9.54 3.58
N PHE A 80 -18.21 -8.23 3.34
CA PHE A 80 -17.86 -7.26 4.36
C PHE A 80 -18.60 -5.94 4.13
N GLU A 81 -18.67 -5.14 5.19
CA GLU A 81 -19.25 -3.80 5.22
C GLU A 81 -18.18 -2.81 5.70
N LEU A 82 -18.28 -1.57 5.23
CA LEU A 82 -17.49 -0.44 5.75
C LEU A 82 -18.42 0.54 6.44
N ASP A 83 -17.89 1.52 7.18
CA ASP A 83 -18.71 2.64 7.66
C ASP A 83 -19.42 3.33 6.48
N SER A 84 -20.52 4.03 6.74
CA SER A 84 -21.39 4.60 5.69
C SER A 84 -20.63 5.49 4.69
N THR A 85 -19.65 6.25 5.16
CA THR A 85 -18.88 7.19 4.34
C THR A 85 -17.88 6.45 3.46
N SER A 86 -17.12 5.51 4.04
CA SER A 86 -16.19 4.66 3.29
C SER A 86 -16.91 3.73 2.32
N SER A 87 -18.08 3.21 2.69
CA SER A 87 -18.94 2.40 1.84
C SER A 87 -19.39 3.15 0.60
N ALA A 88 -19.92 4.37 0.74
CA ALA A 88 -20.34 5.16 -0.40
C ALA A 88 -19.18 5.47 -1.37
N ARG A 89 -18.00 5.81 -0.83
CA ARG A 89 -16.80 6.08 -1.62
C ARG A 89 -16.33 4.83 -2.36
N PHE A 90 -16.21 3.70 -1.66
CA PHE A 90 -15.71 2.47 -2.27
C PHE A 90 -16.71 1.86 -3.26
N ALA A 91 -18.01 1.97 -2.99
CA ALA A 91 -19.07 1.55 -3.92
C ALA A 91 -18.92 2.23 -5.29
N PHE A 92 -18.61 3.52 -5.32
CA PHE A 92 -18.40 4.28 -6.55
C PHE A 92 -17.20 3.77 -7.40
N GLN A 93 -16.23 3.11 -6.76
CA GLN A 93 -15.05 2.55 -7.43
C GLN A 93 -15.28 1.09 -7.88
N THR A 94 -16.31 0.42 -7.35
CA THR A 94 -16.70 -0.93 -7.77
C THR A 94 -17.57 -0.92 -9.05
N PRO A 95 -17.60 -2.01 -9.83
CA PRO A 95 -16.80 -3.23 -9.67
C PRO A 95 -15.30 -3.00 -9.88
N ALA A 96 -14.50 -3.75 -9.11
CA ALA A 96 -13.08 -3.93 -9.35
C ALA A 96 -12.83 -5.36 -9.83
N LYS A 97 -11.94 -5.53 -10.81
CA LYS A 97 -11.57 -6.85 -11.35
C LYS A 97 -10.06 -6.94 -11.46
N ALA A 98 -9.49 -8.06 -11.06
CA ALA A 98 -8.06 -8.34 -11.16
C ALA A 98 -7.81 -9.73 -11.71
N GLU A 99 -6.77 -9.88 -12.52
CA GLU A 99 -6.13 -11.15 -12.79
C GLU A 99 -5.20 -11.50 -11.62
N ILE A 100 -5.12 -12.79 -11.30
CA ILE A 100 -4.33 -13.34 -10.21
C ILE A 100 -3.15 -14.12 -10.81
N ASP A 101 -1.94 -13.72 -10.43
CA ASP A 101 -0.70 -14.51 -10.58
C ASP A 101 -0.35 -15.08 -9.21
N VAL A 102 -0.48 -16.39 -9.02
CA VAL A 102 -0.26 -17.01 -7.72
C VAL A 102 0.78 -18.12 -7.77
N ASN A 103 1.66 -18.11 -6.77
CA ASN A 103 2.49 -19.23 -6.40
C ASN A 103 2.47 -19.38 -4.86
N PRO A 104 3.02 -20.46 -4.28
CA PRO A 104 2.94 -20.70 -2.84
C PRO A 104 3.45 -19.57 -1.92
N LYS A 105 4.33 -18.68 -2.41
CA LYS A 105 4.93 -17.59 -1.63
C LYS A 105 4.66 -16.20 -2.18
N LYS A 106 3.84 -16.08 -3.23
CA LYS A 106 3.64 -14.83 -3.96
C LYS A 106 2.21 -14.76 -4.49
N LEU A 107 1.57 -13.62 -4.29
CA LEU A 107 0.31 -13.26 -4.95
C LEU A 107 0.48 -11.92 -5.65
N GLY A 108 0.43 -11.96 -6.97
CA GLY A 108 0.33 -10.79 -7.84
C GLY A 108 -1.11 -10.55 -8.25
N LEU A 109 -1.53 -9.29 -8.23
CA LEU A 109 -2.81 -8.83 -8.76
C LEU A 109 -2.54 -7.75 -9.80
N THR A 110 -3.20 -7.82 -10.95
CA THR A 110 -3.24 -6.72 -11.92
C THR A 110 -4.66 -6.53 -12.38
N GLY A 111 -5.19 -5.31 -12.28
CA GLY A 111 -6.62 -5.11 -12.44
C GLY A 111 -7.04 -3.68 -12.74
N THR A 112 -8.35 -3.52 -12.80
CA THR A 112 -9.00 -2.22 -13.00
C THR A 112 -10.17 -2.01 -12.04
N ILE A 113 -10.42 -0.74 -11.72
CA ILE A 113 -11.62 -0.26 -11.05
C ILE A 113 -12.53 0.46 -12.06
N SER A 114 -13.79 0.66 -11.70
CA SER A 114 -14.78 1.20 -12.64
C SER A 114 -14.65 2.70 -12.88
N GLN A 115 -14.19 3.46 -11.88
CA GLN A 115 -14.07 4.91 -11.99
C GLN A 115 -12.73 5.40 -11.45
N LYS A 116 -12.21 6.49 -12.04
CA LYS A 116 -11.00 7.16 -11.56
C LYS A 116 -11.31 7.90 -10.27
N PHE A 117 -10.35 7.93 -9.35
CA PHE A 117 -10.40 8.86 -8.22
C PHE A 117 -10.13 10.28 -8.73
N THR A 118 -10.87 11.25 -8.19
CA THR A 118 -10.69 12.68 -8.46
C THR A 118 -9.39 13.21 -7.89
N ASN A 119 -8.90 12.58 -6.83
CA ASN A 119 -7.68 12.98 -6.13
C ASN A 119 -6.55 12.13 -6.69
N SER A 120 -5.86 12.67 -7.69
CA SER A 120 -4.80 12.01 -8.43
C SER A 120 -3.64 12.97 -8.61
N SER A 121 -2.43 12.50 -8.39
CA SER A 121 -1.31 13.40 -8.23
C SER A 121 -0.04 12.79 -8.83
N PRO A 122 0.68 13.51 -9.70
CA PRO A 122 1.96 13.03 -10.17
C PRO A 122 2.96 12.94 -9.01
N ILE A 123 3.90 12.00 -9.14
CA ILE A 123 5.07 11.94 -8.26
C ILE A 123 6.15 12.75 -8.98
N THR A 124 6.06 14.07 -8.86
CA THR A 124 6.92 15.05 -9.56
C THR A 124 8.32 15.09 -8.95
N LYS A 125 8.41 14.93 -7.63
CA LYS A 125 9.66 14.90 -6.89
C LYS A 125 9.83 13.56 -6.20
N GLN A 126 10.99 12.94 -6.40
CA GLN A 126 11.30 11.68 -5.75
C GLN A 126 11.67 11.90 -4.30
N ILE A 127 10.92 11.30 -3.38
CA ILE A 127 11.35 11.14 -2.00
C ILE A 127 12.20 9.88 -1.87
N LYS A 128 13.28 10.00 -1.09
CA LYS A 128 14.10 8.86 -0.71
C LYS A 128 13.58 8.32 0.62
N ILE A 129 13.21 7.05 0.63
CA ILE A 129 12.68 6.40 1.81
C ILE A 129 13.86 5.85 2.64
N PRO A 130 13.94 6.16 3.94
CA PRO A 130 15.00 5.63 4.80
C PRO A 130 14.97 4.10 4.87
N GLN A 131 16.15 3.49 5.00
CA GLN A 131 16.28 2.05 5.18
C GLN A 131 15.50 1.49 6.38
N SER A 132 15.34 2.28 7.43
CA SER A 132 14.60 1.94 8.64
C SER A 132 13.08 1.99 8.46
N ALA A 133 12.58 2.53 7.34
CA ALA A 133 11.15 2.58 7.08
C ALA A 133 10.62 1.18 6.79
N GLU A 134 9.54 0.82 7.46
CA GLU A 134 8.85 -0.45 7.27
C GLU A 134 7.64 -0.29 6.36
N PHE A 135 7.08 0.92 6.32
CA PHE A 135 5.85 1.21 5.60
C PHE A 135 5.91 2.61 5.01
N ALA A 136 5.43 2.77 3.78
CA ALA A 136 5.31 4.07 3.14
C ALA A 136 4.07 4.13 2.23
N ILE A 137 3.41 5.29 2.22
CA ILE A 137 2.27 5.60 1.36
C ILE A 137 2.53 6.90 0.62
N PHE A 138 2.19 6.94 -0.67
CA PHE A 138 1.92 8.16 -1.41
C PHE A 138 0.42 8.27 -1.71
N PHE A 139 -0.18 9.39 -1.35
CA PHE A 139 -1.58 9.71 -1.62
C PHE A 139 -1.78 11.23 -1.67
N ALA A 140 -2.87 11.68 -2.31
CA ALA A 140 -3.16 13.10 -2.47
C ALA A 140 -3.36 13.84 -1.14
N ASP A 141 -3.90 13.18 -0.10
CA ASP A 141 -4.04 13.76 1.24
C ASP A 141 -3.82 12.74 2.37
N LEU A 142 -2.71 12.86 3.09
CA LEU A 142 -2.35 11.99 4.23
C LEU A 142 -2.32 12.74 5.57
N LYS A 143 -2.78 13.99 5.62
CA LYS A 143 -2.77 14.82 6.84
C LYS A 143 -3.63 14.23 7.94
N SER A 144 -4.89 13.93 7.62
CA SER A 144 -5.84 13.34 8.57
C SER A 144 -5.36 11.99 9.10
N LEU A 145 -4.72 11.18 8.24
CA LEU A 145 -4.09 9.94 8.68
C LEU A 145 -3.02 10.23 9.73
N ALA A 146 -2.05 11.10 9.44
CA ALA A 146 -0.96 11.43 10.37
C ALA A 146 -1.47 12.03 11.69
N PHE A 147 -2.40 12.98 11.63
CA PHE A 147 -2.93 13.66 12.80
C PHE A 147 -3.74 12.73 13.70
N SER A 148 -4.57 11.86 13.10
CA SER A 148 -5.29 10.83 13.85
C SER A 148 -4.38 9.88 14.63
N ARG A 149 -3.13 9.66 14.18
CA ARG A 149 -2.15 8.79 14.87
C ARG A 149 -1.52 9.40 16.10
N MET A 150 -1.51 10.73 16.20
CA MET A 150 -0.98 11.41 17.36
C MET A 150 -2.03 11.68 18.43
N HIS A 151 -3.31 11.38 18.16
CA HIS A 151 -4.43 11.68 19.05
C HIS A 151 -4.45 13.15 19.50
N ILE A 152 -4.06 14.08 18.63
CA ILE A 152 -4.16 15.53 18.91
C ILE A 152 -5.63 15.95 18.99
N ASP A 153 -5.91 17.05 19.69
CA ASP A 153 -7.27 17.59 19.76
C ASP A 153 -7.75 18.20 18.43
N ASP A 154 -9.07 18.31 18.28
CA ASP A 154 -9.71 18.77 17.04
C ASP A 154 -9.30 20.21 16.67
N GLU A 155 -9.04 21.06 17.67
CA GLU A 155 -8.64 22.45 17.46
C GLU A 155 -7.22 22.51 16.85
N THR A 156 -6.29 21.76 17.42
CA THR A 156 -4.92 21.63 16.92
C THR A 156 -4.91 20.97 15.54
N GLU A 157 -5.70 19.93 15.31
CA GLU A 157 -5.81 19.28 14.00
C GLU A 157 -6.28 20.25 12.92
N GLN A 158 -7.32 21.06 13.21
CA GLN A 158 -7.82 22.07 12.28
C GLN A 158 -6.76 23.12 11.96
N LEU A 159 -6.05 23.61 12.98
CA LEU A 159 -4.99 24.61 12.81
C LEU A 159 -3.82 24.07 11.99
N LEU A 160 -3.36 22.84 12.25
CA LEU A 160 -2.32 22.19 11.45
C LEU A 160 -2.80 22.00 10.02
N THR A 161 -4.02 21.53 9.82
CA THR A 161 -4.60 21.34 8.49
C THR A 161 -4.68 22.64 7.68
N GLN A 162 -5.00 23.77 8.33
CA GLN A 162 -4.99 25.10 7.69
C GLN A 162 -3.57 25.59 7.38
N SER A 163 -2.60 25.24 8.23
CA SER A 163 -1.21 25.66 8.09
C SER A 163 -0.51 24.93 6.93
N PHE A 164 -0.84 23.65 6.70
CA PHE A 164 -0.32 22.88 5.57
C PHE A 164 -1.18 23.11 4.33
N LYS A 165 -0.67 23.91 3.39
CA LYS A 165 -1.32 24.12 2.09
C LYS A 165 -1.55 22.79 1.36
N PRO A 166 -2.59 22.69 0.51
CA PRO A 166 -2.77 21.55 -0.38
C PRO A 166 -1.51 21.35 -1.24
N SER A 167 -0.86 20.20 -1.09
CA SER A 167 0.23 19.75 -1.94
C SER A 167 -0.36 18.83 -3.03
N PRO A 168 0.22 18.77 -4.25
CA PRO A 168 -0.18 17.79 -5.23
C PRO A 168 -0.18 16.38 -4.61
N GLY A 169 0.82 15.98 -3.83
CA GLY A 169 0.77 14.70 -3.12
C GLY A 169 1.58 14.71 -1.83
N ASN A 170 1.27 13.79 -0.93
CA ASN A 170 1.95 13.64 0.35
C ASN A 170 2.55 12.25 0.46
N TYR A 171 3.65 12.15 1.20
CA TYR A 171 4.26 10.88 1.54
C TYR A 171 4.16 10.66 3.05
N PHE A 172 3.59 9.54 3.45
CA PHE A 172 3.61 9.08 4.83
C PHE A 172 4.60 7.93 4.95
N ILE A 173 5.57 8.03 5.85
CA ILE A 173 6.57 6.99 6.10
C ILE A 173 6.47 6.60 7.57
N SER A 174 6.42 5.31 7.87
CA SER A 174 6.38 4.80 9.24
C SER A 174 7.57 3.93 9.59
N PHE A 175 7.96 4.02 10.85
CA PHE A 175 9.08 3.35 11.51
C PHE A 175 8.57 2.59 12.72
N ASN A 176 9.41 1.70 13.26
CA ASN A 176 9.19 1.08 14.57
C ASN A 176 7.78 0.47 14.74
N SER A 177 7.28 -0.17 13.69
CA SER A 177 5.99 -0.85 13.62
C SER A 177 4.77 0.04 13.83
N GLY A 178 4.87 1.29 13.38
CA GLY A 178 3.77 2.26 13.48
C GLY A 178 3.90 3.24 14.63
N ASP A 179 4.87 3.05 15.54
CA ASP A 179 5.06 3.91 16.71
C ASP A 179 5.52 5.33 16.30
N ASP A 180 6.30 5.41 15.22
CA ASP A 180 6.83 6.67 14.69
C ASP A 180 6.48 6.82 13.20
N PHE A 181 6.32 8.06 12.76
CA PHE A 181 6.08 8.38 11.37
C PHE A 181 6.61 9.76 10.96
N ALA A 182 6.72 9.97 9.64
CA ALA A 182 7.01 11.24 9.02
C ALA A 182 6.06 11.49 7.84
N LEU A 183 5.58 12.71 7.71
CA LEU A 183 4.71 13.18 6.64
C LEU A 183 5.46 14.27 5.85
N PHE A 184 5.55 14.08 4.54
CA PHE A 184 6.25 14.97 3.61
C PHE A 184 5.27 15.72 2.73
N PHE A 185 5.52 17.01 2.57
CA PHE A 185 4.72 17.94 1.78
C PHE A 185 5.60 18.71 0.79
N GLU A 186 5.18 18.81 -0.48
CA GLU A 186 5.86 19.71 -1.44
C GLU A 186 5.60 21.18 -1.07
N SER A 187 6.67 21.97 -1.04
CA SER A 187 6.73 23.26 -0.34
C SER A 187 6.09 24.45 -1.08
N GLU A 188 4.97 24.95 -0.53
CA GLU A 188 4.61 26.37 -0.44
C GLU A 188 4.17 26.81 0.98
N THR A 189 4.30 25.90 1.96
CA THR A 189 3.88 26.13 3.35
C THR A 189 4.82 27.13 4.01
N ASP A 190 4.29 28.16 4.64
CA ASP A 190 5.10 29.11 5.39
C ASP A 190 5.33 28.56 6.82
N ILE A 191 6.49 27.96 7.06
CA ILE A 191 6.85 27.42 8.39
C ILE A 191 6.86 28.54 9.44
N GLU A 192 7.10 29.80 9.04
CA GLU A 192 7.07 30.93 9.96
C GLU A 192 5.66 31.23 10.48
N ASN A 193 4.59 30.76 9.81
CA ASN A 193 3.23 30.86 10.33
C ASN A 193 2.87 29.73 11.30
N VAL A 194 3.62 28.61 11.31
CA VAL A 194 3.51 27.61 12.38
C VAL A 194 3.93 28.23 13.71
N ASN A 195 4.83 29.24 13.67
CA ASN A 195 5.18 30.07 14.82
C ASN A 195 4.05 30.95 15.40
N LYS A 196 2.92 31.01 14.70
CA LYS A 196 1.73 31.78 15.10
C LYS A 196 0.60 30.89 15.62
N LEU A 197 0.81 29.57 15.72
CA LEU A 197 -0.15 28.68 16.36
C LEU A 197 -0.38 29.14 17.82
N PRO A 198 -1.64 29.23 18.29
CA PRO A 198 -2.03 29.80 19.58
C PRO A 198 -1.71 28.85 20.75
N THR A 199 -0.46 28.45 20.86
CA THR A 199 0.01 27.59 21.93
C THR A 199 1.37 28.07 22.42
N GLU A 200 1.67 27.83 23.68
CA GLU A 200 3.02 27.82 24.24
C GLU A 200 3.92 26.72 23.57
N ALA A 201 3.50 26.18 22.42
CA ALA A 201 3.91 24.93 21.80
C ALA A 201 5.32 24.92 21.24
N ILE A 202 5.92 26.05 20.92
CA ILE A 202 7.16 26.08 20.13
C ILE A 202 8.31 26.22 21.10
N SER A 203 8.64 25.11 21.73
CA SER A 203 9.48 25.13 22.91
C SER A 203 10.97 25.24 22.62
N GLN A 204 11.48 24.89 21.42
CA GLN A 204 12.90 25.09 21.09
C GLN A 204 13.18 24.79 19.61
N SER A 205 14.01 25.61 18.96
CA SER A 205 14.71 25.19 17.75
C SER A 205 15.97 24.43 18.14
N VAL A 206 16.08 23.17 17.73
CA VAL A 206 17.31 22.39 17.89
C VAL A 206 18.05 22.40 16.56
N MET A 207 19.32 22.80 16.58
CA MET A 207 20.20 22.71 15.41
C MET A 207 20.91 21.37 15.45
N GLN A 208 20.69 20.50 14.47
CA GLN A 208 21.48 19.29 14.29
C GLN A 208 22.69 19.65 13.42
N GLU A 209 23.92 19.38 13.87
CA GLU A 209 25.13 19.94 13.24
C GLU A 209 25.58 19.24 11.94
N ASP A 210 25.02 18.08 11.58
CA ASP A 210 25.44 17.38 10.34
C ASP A 210 24.36 16.44 9.79
N PRO A 211 23.73 16.76 8.62
CA PRO A 211 23.78 18.06 7.95
C PRO A 211 23.06 19.14 8.78
N PRO A 212 23.50 20.42 8.71
CA PRO A 212 22.90 21.52 9.46
C PRO A 212 21.41 21.69 9.11
N THR A 213 20.56 21.14 9.98
CA THR A 213 19.10 21.15 9.80
C THR A 213 18.47 21.83 11.00
N LYS A 214 17.69 22.89 10.73
CA LYS A 214 16.92 23.58 11.77
C LYS A 214 15.64 22.82 12.03
N ILE A 215 15.54 22.23 13.21
CA ILE A 215 14.38 21.44 13.63
C ILE A 215 13.54 22.27 14.60
N TYR A 216 12.27 22.46 14.26
CA TYR A 216 11.28 23.09 15.13
C TYR A 216 10.55 22.01 15.92
N GLN A 217 10.73 22.01 17.24
CA GLN A 217 10.02 21.09 18.12
C GLN A 217 8.75 21.75 18.64
N MET A 218 7.62 21.07 18.44
CA MET A 218 6.28 21.55 18.81
C MET A 218 5.71 20.67 19.91
N LYS A 219 4.94 21.24 20.83
CA LYS A 219 4.21 20.51 21.87
C LYS A 219 2.71 20.68 21.66
N PHE A 220 1.99 19.57 21.51
CA PHE A 220 0.54 19.60 21.36
C PHE A 220 -0.14 18.81 22.48
N PRO A 221 -1.26 19.31 23.03
CA PRO A 221 -2.13 18.51 23.88
C PRO A 221 -2.69 17.32 23.10
N THR A 222 -3.08 16.27 23.83
CA THR A 222 -3.65 15.06 23.24
C THR A 222 -4.97 14.68 23.92
N ASN A 223 -5.80 13.94 23.17
CA ASN A 223 -7.02 13.30 23.65
C ASN A 223 -6.75 11.91 24.28
N ASP A 224 -5.50 11.44 24.29
CA ASP A 224 -5.11 10.17 24.89
C ASP A 224 -5.02 10.33 26.43
N PRO A 225 -5.83 9.61 27.22
CA PRO A 225 -5.81 9.70 28.67
C PRO A 225 -4.47 9.27 29.31
N GLU A 226 -3.64 8.50 28.59
CA GLU A 226 -2.33 8.05 29.05
C GLU A 226 -1.19 9.01 28.66
N LYS A 227 -1.43 9.94 27.72
CA LYS A 227 -0.43 10.90 27.23
C LYS A 227 -0.95 12.33 27.25
N LEU A 228 -0.42 13.14 28.17
CA LEU A 228 -0.84 14.54 28.29
C LEU A 228 -0.36 15.43 27.13
N GLU A 229 0.77 15.09 26.49
CA GLU A 229 1.32 15.84 25.34
C GLU A 229 2.02 14.93 24.33
N VAL A 230 2.02 15.35 23.06
CA VAL A 230 2.91 14.84 22.00
C VAL A 230 3.90 15.92 21.58
N THR A 231 5.07 15.49 21.11
CA THR A 231 6.15 16.42 20.76
C THR A 231 6.70 16.18 19.34
N PRO A 232 5.91 16.47 18.29
CA PRO A 232 6.37 16.33 16.91
C PRO A 232 7.43 17.38 16.55
N VAL A 233 8.10 17.14 15.43
CA VAL A 233 9.09 18.04 14.86
C VAL A 233 8.76 18.42 13.43
N LEU A 234 9.10 19.65 13.06
CA LEU A 234 8.97 20.18 11.71
C LEU A 234 10.33 20.69 11.23
N PHE A 235 10.71 20.31 10.02
CA PHE A 235 11.96 20.77 9.40
C PHE A 235 11.84 20.74 7.87
N GLU A 236 12.78 21.41 7.20
CA GLU A 236 12.92 21.35 5.75
C GLU A 236 13.91 20.26 5.39
N ASN A 237 13.56 19.43 4.41
CA ASN A 237 14.45 18.44 3.82
C ASN A 237 14.37 18.51 2.31
N GLN A 238 15.41 19.08 1.69
CA GLN A 238 15.47 19.34 0.25
C GLN A 238 14.24 20.14 -0.23
N ASP A 239 13.42 19.53 -1.07
CA ASP A 239 12.22 20.11 -1.67
C ASP A 239 10.96 19.99 -0.82
N PHE A 240 11.07 19.36 0.35
CA PHE A 240 9.95 18.96 1.18
C PHE A 240 9.98 19.62 2.55
N LYS A 241 8.79 19.80 3.10
CA LYS A 241 8.58 20.06 4.52
C LYS A 241 8.20 18.74 5.18
N VAL A 242 8.86 18.43 6.28
CA VAL A 242 8.72 17.15 6.97
C VAL A 242 8.14 17.39 8.34
N PHE A 243 6.95 16.85 8.58
CA PHE A 243 6.33 16.77 9.88
C PHE A 243 6.53 15.35 10.42
N ALA A 244 7.31 15.19 11.49
CA ALA A 244 7.58 13.88 12.07
C ALA A 244 7.01 13.78 13.49
N SER A 245 6.52 12.59 13.86
CA SER A 245 5.86 12.31 15.14
C SER A 245 6.74 12.57 16.36
N SER A 246 8.06 12.50 16.19
CA SER A 246 9.06 12.64 17.25
C SER A 246 10.41 13.12 16.68
N LEU A 247 11.30 13.57 17.56
CA LEU A 247 12.68 13.88 17.18
C LEU A 247 13.41 12.63 16.64
N GLN A 248 13.11 11.44 17.16
CA GLN A 248 13.67 10.19 16.66
C GLN A 248 13.23 9.91 15.23
N ALA A 249 11.94 10.09 14.92
CA ALA A 249 11.43 9.99 13.56
C ALA A 249 12.09 11.03 12.62
N GLY A 250 12.27 12.27 13.08
CA GLY A 250 13.01 13.29 12.33
C GLY A 250 14.45 12.89 12.03
N ASN A 251 15.17 12.37 13.03
CA ASN A 251 16.54 11.88 12.87
C ASN A 251 16.64 10.69 11.90
N ASN A 252 15.63 9.80 11.90
CA ASN A 252 15.55 8.70 10.93
C ASN A 252 15.42 9.19 9.49
N ILE A 253 14.87 10.39 9.28
CA ILE A 253 14.81 11.04 7.96
C ILE A 253 16.12 11.74 7.63
N ILE A 254 16.66 12.54 8.55
CA ILE A 254 17.84 13.40 8.31
C ILE A 254 19.09 12.56 8.08
N ASN A 255 19.27 11.49 8.87
CA ASN A 255 20.47 10.65 8.86
C ASN A 255 20.31 9.39 7.98
N ALA A 256 19.25 9.33 7.16
CA ALA A 256 18.87 8.14 6.43
C ALA A 256 19.96 7.69 5.45
N GLN A 257 20.37 6.42 5.53
CA GLN A 257 20.94 5.74 4.37
C GLN A 257 19.81 5.34 3.42
N GLU A 258 20.02 5.62 2.14
CA GLU A 258 19.00 5.52 1.09
C GLU A 258 18.84 4.07 0.62
N THR A 259 17.60 3.57 0.50
CA THR A 259 17.35 2.21 -0.03
C THR A 259 16.41 2.18 -1.21
N PHE A 260 15.23 2.81 -1.07
CA PHE A 260 14.17 2.74 -2.07
C PHE A 260 13.58 4.12 -2.26
N ALA A 261 13.15 4.40 -3.48
CA ALA A 261 12.58 5.67 -3.84
C ALA A 261 11.28 5.43 -4.60
N PHE A 262 10.24 6.21 -4.30
CA PHE A 262 9.01 6.12 -5.07
C PHE A 262 9.32 6.42 -6.55
N PRO A 263 8.64 5.73 -7.49
CA PRO A 263 8.86 5.94 -8.91
C PRO A 263 8.49 7.38 -9.28
N GLN A 264 9.47 8.15 -9.74
CA GLN A 264 9.19 9.44 -10.38
C GLN A 264 8.47 9.17 -11.70
N ASP A 265 7.25 9.67 -11.82
CA ASP A 265 6.40 9.40 -12.99
C ASP A 265 5.39 10.53 -13.10
N ASP A 266 5.37 11.15 -14.28
CA ASP A 266 4.49 12.26 -14.62
C ASP A 266 3.02 11.84 -14.67
N LYS A 267 2.74 10.53 -14.71
CA LYS A 267 1.38 10.01 -14.62
C LYS A 267 0.87 10.13 -13.19
N PRO A 268 -0.36 10.64 -13.01
CA PRO A 268 -0.91 10.80 -11.68
C PRO A 268 -1.19 9.44 -11.02
N TYR A 269 -0.71 9.29 -9.80
CA TYR A 269 -1.03 8.18 -8.91
C TYR A 269 -2.23 8.58 -8.08
N ASN A 270 -3.10 7.61 -7.84
CA ASN A 270 -4.14 7.74 -6.85
C ASN A 270 -3.70 7.18 -5.52
N LEU A 271 -2.90 6.11 -5.50
CA LEU A 271 -2.35 5.54 -4.29
C LEU A 271 -1.10 4.73 -4.62
N ASN A 272 -0.06 4.84 -3.81
CA ASN A 272 1.08 3.93 -3.85
C ASN A 272 1.43 3.51 -2.43
N VAL A 273 1.55 2.20 -2.18
CA VAL A 273 1.83 1.63 -0.86
C VAL A 273 3.02 0.71 -0.97
N TYR A 274 3.91 0.85 -0.01
CA TYR A 274 5.07 0.00 0.20
C TYR A 274 5.08 -0.51 1.64
N PHE A 275 5.34 -1.80 1.82
CA PHE A 275 5.52 -2.42 3.11
C PHE A 275 6.63 -3.46 3.02
N GLU A 276 7.60 -3.36 3.90
CA GLU A 276 8.69 -4.32 4.05
C GLU A 276 9.19 -4.30 5.50
N PRO A 277 8.75 -5.28 6.33
CA PRO A 277 9.23 -5.43 7.70
C PRO A 277 10.74 -5.39 7.81
N LYS A 278 11.25 -4.59 8.76
CA LYS A 278 12.68 -4.51 9.08
C LYS A 278 13.01 -5.33 10.33
N GLU A 279 14.29 -5.39 10.65
CA GLU A 279 14.73 -6.00 11.91
C GLU A 279 14.09 -5.28 13.10
N GLY A 280 13.54 -6.04 14.05
CA GLY A 280 12.79 -5.47 15.18
C GLY A 280 11.30 -5.21 14.92
N PHE A 281 10.79 -5.47 13.70
CA PHE A 281 9.38 -5.31 13.37
C PHE A 281 8.47 -6.16 14.27
N SER A 282 7.45 -5.53 14.86
CA SER A 282 6.36 -6.15 15.61
C SER A 282 5.06 -6.12 14.80
N ALA A 283 4.65 -7.31 14.32
CA ALA A 283 3.38 -7.47 13.61
C ALA A 283 2.16 -7.07 14.46
N GLN A 284 2.24 -7.24 15.78
CA GLN A 284 1.19 -6.84 16.72
C GLN A 284 1.03 -5.32 16.76
N LYS A 285 2.15 -4.59 16.95
CA LYS A 285 2.13 -3.12 16.94
C LYS A 285 1.68 -2.58 15.59
N PHE A 286 2.17 -3.17 14.50
CA PHE A 286 1.78 -2.76 13.16
C PHE A 286 0.30 -3.05 12.86
N SER A 287 -0.26 -4.14 13.38
CA SER A 287 -1.70 -4.42 13.29
C SER A 287 -2.52 -3.38 14.05
N ALA A 288 -2.11 -3.01 15.27
CA ALA A 288 -2.74 -1.93 16.05
C ALA A 288 -2.63 -0.58 15.33
N PHE A 289 -1.48 -0.32 14.70
CA PHE A 289 -1.29 0.83 13.82
C PHE A 289 -2.27 0.78 12.64
N LEU A 290 -2.33 -0.26 11.81
CA LEU A 290 -3.26 -0.31 10.66
C LEU A 290 -4.72 -0.11 11.05
N THR A 291 -5.10 -0.58 12.24
CA THR A 291 -6.48 -0.56 12.74
C THR A 291 -6.84 0.66 13.58
N ASN A 292 -5.87 1.53 13.85
CA ASN A 292 -6.03 2.67 14.77
C ASN A 292 -6.54 2.26 16.17
N GLY A 293 -6.06 1.12 16.67
CA GLY A 293 -6.53 0.56 17.93
C GLY A 293 -7.99 0.09 17.90
N GLY A 294 -8.58 -0.06 16.71
CA GLY A 294 -9.95 -0.54 16.54
C GLY A 294 -10.19 -1.85 17.27
N ILE A 295 -11.35 -1.94 17.94
CA ILE A 295 -11.72 -3.10 18.75
C ILE A 295 -12.16 -4.24 17.82
N TYR A 296 -11.21 -5.09 17.43
CA TYR A 296 -11.53 -6.43 16.93
C TYR A 296 -11.72 -7.37 18.11
N ASN A 297 -12.49 -8.44 17.93
CA ASN A 297 -12.39 -9.54 18.88
C ASN A 297 -10.96 -10.11 18.85
N GLU A 298 -10.51 -10.66 19.99
CA GLU A 298 -9.12 -11.13 20.17
C GLU A 298 -8.69 -12.06 19.03
N THR A 299 -9.55 -13.00 18.65
CA THR A 299 -9.28 -13.97 17.57
C THR A 299 -9.04 -13.31 16.20
N ALA A 300 -9.76 -12.25 15.84
CA ALA A 300 -9.54 -11.55 14.58
C ALA A 300 -8.24 -10.73 14.60
N SER A 301 -7.91 -10.14 15.75
CA SER A 301 -6.65 -9.41 15.96
C SER A 301 -5.43 -10.34 15.88
N GLU A 302 -5.52 -11.52 16.49
CA GLU A 302 -4.49 -12.57 16.42
C GLU A 302 -4.28 -13.04 14.99
N LYS A 303 -5.36 -13.36 14.26
CA LYS A 303 -5.26 -13.79 12.86
C LYS A 303 -4.63 -12.72 11.96
N LEU A 304 -4.99 -11.45 12.15
CA LEU A 304 -4.38 -10.35 11.40
C LEU A 304 -2.88 -10.25 11.71
N THR A 305 -2.52 -10.29 12.98
CA THR A 305 -1.13 -10.25 13.45
C THR A 305 -0.32 -11.41 12.87
N ASP A 306 -0.87 -12.63 12.92
CA ASP A 306 -0.26 -13.83 12.37
C ASP A 306 -0.05 -13.70 10.86
N SER A 307 -1.06 -13.28 10.10
CA SER A 307 -0.92 -13.07 8.65
C SER A 307 0.14 -12.02 8.33
N ILE A 308 0.15 -10.87 9.02
CA ILE A 308 1.16 -9.82 8.82
C ILE A 308 2.57 -10.33 9.11
N SER A 309 2.74 -11.17 10.13
CA SER A 309 4.04 -11.75 10.49
C SER A 309 4.65 -12.61 9.37
N LYS A 310 3.84 -13.16 8.46
CA LYS A 310 4.27 -14.01 7.34
C LYS A 310 4.62 -13.23 6.08
N ILE A 311 4.26 -11.94 6.01
CA ILE A 311 4.55 -11.09 4.87
C ILE A 311 6.04 -10.68 4.90
N LYS A 312 6.73 -10.91 3.79
CA LYS A 312 8.09 -10.41 3.53
C LYS A 312 8.05 -9.01 2.94
N SER A 313 7.15 -8.78 1.98
CA SER A 313 6.90 -7.45 1.42
C SER A 313 5.52 -7.37 0.78
N PHE A 314 4.97 -6.16 0.74
CA PHE A 314 3.75 -5.84 0.03
C PHE A 314 3.92 -4.53 -0.73
N THR A 315 3.50 -4.52 -1.99
CA THR A 315 3.37 -3.29 -2.77
C THR A 315 1.98 -3.21 -3.38
N PHE A 316 1.45 -2.00 -3.44
CA PHE A 316 0.21 -1.70 -4.14
C PHE A 316 0.35 -0.37 -4.87
N THR A 317 -0.10 -0.33 -6.11
CA THR A 317 -0.07 0.89 -6.92
C THR A 317 -1.39 1.02 -7.66
N LEU A 318 -2.02 2.19 -7.55
CA LEU A 318 -3.21 2.56 -8.29
C LEU A 318 -2.92 3.83 -9.10
N LYS A 319 -3.04 3.72 -10.42
CA LYS A 319 -2.83 4.78 -11.41
C LYS A 319 -4.09 4.94 -12.27
N GLY A 320 -4.85 6.00 -12.02
CA GLY A 320 -6.14 6.21 -12.66
C GLY A 320 -7.12 5.10 -12.28
N THR A 321 -7.46 4.25 -13.27
CA THR A 321 -8.32 3.08 -13.04
C THR A 321 -7.54 1.77 -12.96
N ALA A 322 -6.25 1.75 -13.28
CA ALA A 322 -5.45 0.54 -13.29
C ALA A 322 -4.72 0.38 -11.95
N PHE A 323 -4.72 -0.83 -11.40
CA PHE A 323 -3.95 -1.14 -10.22
C PHE A 323 -3.10 -2.40 -10.39
N SER A 324 -2.03 -2.46 -9.61
CA SER A 324 -1.24 -3.66 -9.38
C SER A 324 -0.98 -3.84 -7.90
N ALA A 325 -0.91 -5.09 -7.46
CA ALA A 325 -0.51 -5.44 -6.11
C ALA A 325 0.43 -6.64 -6.15
N LEU A 326 1.37 -6.69 -5.21
CA LEU A 326 2.27 -7.82 -5.04
C LEU A 326 2.45 -8.09 -3.56
N ILE A 327 2.10 -9.29 -3.11
CA ILE A 327 2.38 -9.80 -1.77
C ILE A 327 3.43 -10.89 -1.90
N ASN A 328 4.54 -10.76 -1.17
CA ASN A 328 5.55 -11.80 -1.03
C ASN A 328 5.56 -12.31 0.41
N LEU A 329 5.60 -13.63 0.58
CA LEU A 329 5.68 -14.30 1.88
C LEU A 329 7.13 -14.69 2.20
N LYS A 330 7.41 -14.88 3.49
CA LYS A 330 8.72 -15.31 4.00
C LYS A 330 9.13 -16.71 3.52
#